data_AF-A0AAV5PZP8-F1
#
_entry.id   AF-A0AAV5PZP8-F1
#
_cell.length_a   1.000
_cell.length_b   1.000
_cell.length_c   1.000
_cell.angle_alpha   90.00
_cell.angle_beta   90.00
_cell.angle_gamma   90.00
#
_symmetry.space_group_name_H-M   'P 1'
#
loop_
_entity.id
_entity.type
_entity.pdbx_description
1 polymer ?
#
loop_
_entity_poly.entity_id
_entity_poly.type
_entity_poly.pdbx_seq_one_letter_code
_entity_poly.pdbx_strand_id
1 'polypeptide(L)'
;MFLTTENVEKLEKLQKISTNGSDDLLSVSSTNTSISLLENDDMKSSCHLPPRSSLENLLDLRRVSDDTFVNTGELFIPYRGRGLFGGTMAAQATLAALKFTNTDSKQWKPVSLHCHFLHAAKTNPRLFYKVTSLKDGKNYCTREVNLFQNEVLIYKAVVTLQAYILEGSASNHAGQLNHHRRGPIIGKDICHPDEMYSQEDAFRIWSKKAMNKKHLEYLKGEAAEKEVINCYQREPCVWRLPLEMFDLDLVSEEEKQMVPSDRTLRYWVKTKERVSDPTLFNWVALAYISDYFFLSTNMHLNMREMFTTKFSVSLDHTIYFNTEIDTSEYFSYNVKSLKAGENRTIMFGEMYGQDGQLAATTVQEGLSVVFTD
;
A
#
# COMPACT_ATOMS: atom_id res chain seq x y z
N MET A 1 28.56 -12.59 11.51
CA MET A 1 29.73 -12.31 12.39
C MET A 1 29.27 -11.21 13.35
N PHE A 2 28.81 -11.58 14.54
CA PHE A 2 28.15 -10.67 15.47
C PHE A 2 29.19 -9.95 16.35
N LEU A 3 29.08 -8.63 16.45
CA LEU A 3 29.89 -7.79 17.34
C LEU A 3 29.33 -7.90 18.77
N THR A 4 30.23 -8.08 19.74
CA THR A 4 29.94 -8.34 21.16
C THR A 4 29.71 -7.04 21.96
N THR A 5 29.04 -7.20 23.10
CA THR A 5 28.53 -6.19 24.04
C THR A 5 29.57 -5.26 24.70
N GLU A 6 30.87 -5.43 24.44
CA GLU A 6 31.94 -4.63 25.06
C GLU A 6 32.13 -3.23 24.45
N ASN A 7 31.56 -2.94 23.28
CA ASN A 7 31.72 -1.64 22.61
C ASN A 7 30.67 -0.59 23.01
N VAL A 8 29.66 -0.96 23.79
CA VAL A 8 28.57 -0.04 24.20
C VAL A 8 28.94 0.77 25.44
N GLU A 9 29.71 0.22 26.38
CA GLU A 9 30.08 0.93 27.63
C GLU A 9 31.11 2.06 27.44
N LYS A 10 31.81 2.10 26.30
CA LYS A 10 32.81 3.14 26.02
C LYS A 10 32.21 4.43 25.44
N LEU A 11 30.97 4.40 24.95
CA LEU A 11 30.29 5.56 24.35
C LEU A 11 29.49 6.38 25.37
N GLU A 12 29.02 5.78 26.46
CA GLU A 12 28.23 6.49 27.49
C GLU A 12 29.06 7.40 28.41
N LYS A 13 30.40 7.26 28.43
CA LYS A 13 31.29 8.13 29.22
C LYS A 13 31.68 9.44 28.54
N LEU A 14 31.36 9.65 27.26
CA LEU A 14 31.72 10.85 26.50
C LEU A 14 30.59 11.90 26.39
N GLN A 15 29.39 11.62 26.91
CA GLN A 15 28.24 12.53 26.84
C GLN A 15 27.96 13.35 28.11
N LYS A 16 28.82 13.29 29.12
CA LYS A 16 28.65 14.04 30.40
C LYS A 16 29.54 15.28 30.57
N ILE A 17 30.15 15.79 29.50
CA ILE A 17 30.93 17.04 29.55
C ILE A 17 30.44 17.97 28.43
N SER A 18 29.27 18.60 28.64
CA SER A 18 28.87 19.86 27.97
C SER A 18 27.47 20.25 28.44
N THR A 19 27.35 20.81 29.64
CA THR A 19 26.23 21.69 30.00
C THR A 19 26.77 22.73 30.98
N ASN A 20 26.91 23.97 30.52
CA ASN A 20 27.00 25.15 31.39
C ASN A 20 26.71 26.44 30.60
N GLY A 21 25.71 27.18 31.07
CA GLY A 21 25.43 28.61 30.86
C GLY A 21 24.61 28.96 29.62
N SER A 22 23.71 29.94 29.61
CA SER A 22 23.01 30.78 30.61
C SER A 22 22.07 31.71 29.82
N ASP A 23 21.02 32.19 30.46
CA ASP A 23 19.91 33.03 29.96
C ASP A 23 20.31 34.34 29.25
N ASP A 24 19.45 34.84 28.33
CA ASP A 24 18.82 36.16 28.51
C ASP A 24 17.69 36.48 27.51
N LEU A 25 16.69 37.20 28.04
CA LEU A 25 15.48 37.72 27.41
C LEU A 25 15.74 38.96 26.53
N LEU A 26 14.85 39.27 25.58
CA LEU A 26 14.19 40.58 25.44
C LEU A 26 13.16 40.64 24.29
N SER A 27 12.01 41.22 24.63
CA SER A 27 10.83 41.55 23.82
C SER A 27 10.97 42.85 23.01
N VAL A 28 10.40 42.94 21.80
CA VAL A 28 10.06 44.24 21.17
C VAL A 28 8.73 44.15 20.41
N SER A 29 7.95 45.22 20.59
CA SER A 29 6.55 45.44 20.24
C SER A 29 6.28 45.90 18.79
N SER A 30 5.01 45.70 18.42
CA SER A 30 4.21 46.25 17.32
C SER A 30 4.52 47.66 16.78
N THR A 31 4.39 47.82 15.46
CA THR A 31 3.83 49.02 14.83
C THR A 31 2.98 48.68 13.61
N ASN A 32 1.72 49.09 13.67
CA ASN A 32 0.78 49.21 12.55
C ASN A 32 1.22 50.34 11.61
N THR A 33 1.24 50.08 10.29
CA THR A 33 1.10 51.14 9.30
C THR A 33 0.24 50.63 8.14
N SER A 34 -0.97 51.15 8.06
CA SER A 34 -1.91 51.01 6.96
C SER A 34 -1.46 51.87 5.77
N ILE A 35 -1.27 51.24 4.61
CA ILE A 35 -1.17 51.93 3.31
C ILE A 35 -2.10 51.20 2.35
N SER A 36 -3.22 51.85 2.04
CA SER A 36 -4.13 51.52 0.94
C SER A 36 -3.50 51.95 -0.38
N LEU A 37 -3.21 51.01 -1.27
CA LEU A 37 -2.86 51.29 -2.67
C LEU A 37 -3.57 50.29 -3.58
N LEU A 38 -4.60 50.81 -4.26
CA LEU A 38 -5.01 50.55 -5.64
C LEU A 38 -4.95 49.09 -6.10
N GLU A 39 -6.13 48.48 -6.16
CA GLU A 39 -6.41 47.25 -6.90
C GLU A 39 -5.96 47.41 -8.36
N ASN A 40 -4.88 46.74 -8.72
CA ASN A 40 -4.54 46.43 -10.11
C ASN A 40 -5.15 45.06 -10.42
N ASP A 41 -6.20 45.08 -11.24
CA ASP A 41 -7.03 43.95 -11.65
C ASP A 41 -6.36 43.00 -12.67
N ASP A 42 -5.02 42.92 -12.67
CA ASP A 42 -4.26 42.16 -13.68
C ASP A 42 -3.14 41.33 -13.04
N MET A 43 -3.50 40.33 -12.22
CA MET A 43 -2.67 39.13 -11.96
C MET A 43 -3.39 38.15 -11.02
N LYS A 44 -3.98 37.09 -11.59
CA LYS A 44 -4.03 35.70 -11.06
C LYS A 44 -4.99 34.85 -11.91
N SER A 45 -4.53 34.47 -13.10
CA SER A 45 -4.89 33.13 -13.59
C SER A 45 -4.02 32.13 -12.82
N SER A 46 -4.34 31.88 -11.56
CA SER A 46 -3.80 30.70 -10.88
C SER A 46 -4.53 29.51 -11.45
N CYS A 47 -3.84 28.73 -12.28
CA CYS A 47 -4.18 27.35 -12.55
C CYS A 47 -4.26 26.63 -11.19
N HIS A 48 -5.45 26.60 -10.59
CA HIS A 48 -5.69 25.85 -9.39
C HIS A 48 -5.67 24.37 -9.78
N LEU A 49 -4.52 23.71 -9.58
CA LEU A 49 -4.46 22.26 -9.58
C LEU A 49 -5.55 21.74 -8.64
N PRO A 50 -6.30 20.69 -9.01
CA PRO A 50 -7.33 20.14 -8.16
C PRO A 50 -6.75 19.75 -6.79
N PRO A 51 -7.54 19.85 -5.70
CA PRO A 51 -7.09 19.44 -4.39
C PRO A 51 -6.65 17.97 -4.42
N ARG A 52 -5.57 17.65 -3.70
CA ARG A 52 -5.04 16.29 -3.61
C ARG A 52 -6.03 15.37 -2.91
N SER A 53 -6.17 14.16 -3.44
CA SER A 53 -6.98 13.10 -2.84
C SER A 53 -6.46 12.65 -1.47
N SER A 54 -7.32 12.01 -0.68
CA SER A 54 -6.92 11.35 0.57
C SER A 54 -5.79 10.32 0.39
N LEU A 55 -5.75 9.57 -0.72
CA LEU A 55 -4.65 8.68 -1.08
C LEU A 55 -3.34 9.43 -1.25
N GLU A 56 -3.36 10.51 -2.06
CA GLU A 56 -2.18 11.32 -2.32
C GLU A 56 -1.64 11.93 -1.04
N ASN A 57 -2.51 12.48 -0.19
CA ASN A 57 -2.12 13.05 1.09
C ASN A 57 -1.51 12.01 2.04
N LEU A 58 -2.05 10.78 2.06
CA LEU A 58 -1.50 9.68 2.87
C LEU A 58 -0.09 9.29 2.39
N LEU A 59 0.08 9.13 1.08
CA LEU A 59 1.27 8.51 0.50
C LEU A 59 2.37 9.52 0.14
N ASP A 60 2.11 10.82 0.18
CA ASP A 60 3.07 11.78 -0.34
C ASP A 60 4.41 11.80 0.39
N LEU A 61 5.45 12.02 -0.41
CA LEU A 61 6.83 12.10 0.01
C LEU A 61 7.42 13.46 -0.32
N ARG A 62 8.11 14.06 0.65
CA ARG A 62 8.92 15.27 0.45
C ARG A 62 10.38 14.88 0.28
N ARG A 63 11.02 15.42 -0.75
CA ARG A 63 12.48 15.28 -0.95
C ARG A 63 13.24 16.10 0.10
N VAL A 64 14.22 15.49 0.76
CA VAL A 64 15.06 16.14 1.79
C VAL A 64 16.55 16.17 1.41
N SER A 65 16.96 15.35 0.45
CA SER A 65 18.27 15.41 -0.23
C SER A 65 18.13 14.92 -1.68
N ASP A 66 19.24 14.85 -2.41
CA ASP A 66 19.28 14.35 -3.79
C ASP A 66 18.77 12.92 -3.94
N ASP A 67 18.90 12.10 -2.89
CA ASP A 67 18.59 10.68 -2.88
C ASP A 67 17.58 10.25 -1.82
N THR A 68 17.14 11.16 -0.93
CA THR A 68 16.32 10.81 0.24
C THR A 68 15.01 11.55 0.28
N PHE A 69 13.94 10.83 0.62
CA PHE A 69 12.59 11.33 0.79
C PHE A 69 12.02 10.98 2.16
N VAL A 70 11.08 11.77 2.65
CA VAL A 70 10.39 11.57 3.94
C VAL A 70 8.89 11.60 3.76
N ASN A 71 8.15 10.74 4.48
CA ASN A 71 6.69 10.77 4.45
C ASN A 71 6.13 12.07 5.04
N THR A 72 5.07 12.60 4.43
CA THR A 72 4.42 13.84 4.87
C THR A 72 3.04 13.60 5.48
N GLY A 73 2.29 12.65 4.93
CA GLY A 73 0.97 12.24 5.41
C GLY A 73 0.98 11.71 6.84
N GLU A 74 -0.15 11.85 7.53
CA GLU A 74 -0.39 11.20 8.82
C GLU A 74 -0.64 9.71 8.57
N LEU A 75 0.31 8.89 9.02
CA LEU A 75 0.21 7.45 8.88
C LEU A 75 -0.59 6.88 10.05
N PHE A 76 -1.37 5.84 9.80
CA PHE A 76 -2.12 5.12 10.81
C PHE A 76 -1.79 3.63 10.78
N ILE A 77 -2.08 2.96 11.88
CA ILE A 77 -2.01 1.51 11.99
C ILE A 77 -3.42 0.97 11.73
N PRO A 78 -3.58 0.02 10.79
CA PRO A 78 -4.87 -0.63 10.57
C PRO A 78 -5.40 -1.28 11.84
N TYR A 79 -6.70 -1.57 11.89
CA TYR A 79 -7.33 -2.17 13.07
C TYR A 79 -6.59 -3.44 13.52
N ARG A 80 -6.10 -3.44 14.77
CA ARG A 80 -5.27 -4.49 15.39
C ARG A 80 -3.94 -4.82 14.68
N GLY A 81 -3.50 -3.97 13.75
CA GLY A 81 -2.16 -4.02 13.19
C GLY A 81 -1.11 -3.82 14.28
N ARG A 82 0.04 -4.49 14.14
CA ARG A 82 1.20 -4.30 15.04
C ARG A 82 2.17 -3.23 14.55
N GLY A 83 1.97 -2.75 13.33
CA GLY A 83 2.77 -1.73 12.68
C GLY A 83 2.00 -1.16 11.50
N LEU A 84 2.64 -0.26 10.77
CA LEU A 84 2.05 0.31 9.56
C LEU A 84 1.70 -0.76 8.55
N PHE A 85 0.66 -0.48 7.77
CA PHE A 85 0.26 -1.28 6.63
C PHE A 85 1.41 -1.44 5.62
N GLY A 86 1.67 -2.67 5.17
CA GLY A 86 2.76 -2.99 4.25
C GLY A 86 2.61 -2.29 2.90
N GLY A 87 1.39 -2.22 2.38
CA GLY A 87 1.05 -1.48 1.16
C GLY A 87 1.44 0.00 1.21
N THR A 88 1.41 0.66 2.38
CA THR A 88 1.93 2.03 2.52
C THR A 88 3.42 2.10 2.19
N MET A 89 4.22 1.16 2.71
CA MET A 89 5.67 1.13 2.45
C MET A 89 5.97 0.78 0.99
N ALA A 90 5.25 -0.19 0.40
CA ALA A 90 5.39 -0.54 -1.02
C ALA A 90 5.03 0.62 -1.95
N ALA A 91 3.92 1.29 -1.68
CA ALA A 91 3.47 2.43 -2.47
C ALA A 91 4.42 3.64 -2.36
N GLN A 92 4.87 3.96 -1.14
CA GLN A 92 5.84 5.04 -0.94
C GLN A 92 7.20 4.71 -1.54
N ALA A 93 7.64 3.45 -1.53
CA ALA A 93 8.87 3.04 -2.21
C ALA A 93 8.76 3.19 -3.73
N THR A 94 7.64 2.79 -4.33
CA THR A 94 7.35 3.06 -5.75
C THR A 94 7.35 4.56 -6.05
N LEU A 95 6.68 5.37 -5.20
CA LEU A 95 6.65 6.82 -5.34
C LEU A 95 8.04 7.45 -5.23
N ALA A 96 8.87 7.01 -4.29
CA ALA A 96 10.24 7.48 -4.13
C ALA A 96 11.09 7.18 -5.37
N ALA A 97 11.00 5.96 -5.91
CA ALA A 97 11.71 5.58 -7.13
C ALA A 97 11.28 6.42 -8.34
N LEU A 98 9.97 6.69 -8.49
CA LEU A 98 9.43 7.53 -9.56
C LEU A 98 9.84 9.00 -9.39
N LYS A 99 9.67 9.60 -8.20
CA LYS A 99 10.11 10.99 -7.92
C LYS A 99 11.62 11.17 -8.03
N PHE A 100 12.40 10.12 -7.78
CA PHE A 100 13.84 10.13 -7.98
C PHE A 100 14.23 10.16 -9.46
N THR A 101 13.42 9.54 -10.31
CA THR A 101 13.81 9.24 -11.70
C THR A 101 13.14 10.13 -12.74
N ASN A 102 11.89 10.54 -12.52
CA ASN A 102 11.15 11.38 -13.45
C ASN A 102 11.74 12.79 -13.50
N THR A 103 11.86 13.31 -14.72
CA THR A 103 12.30 14.67 -15.03
C THR A 103 11.33 15.30 -16.04
N ASP A 104 11.36 16.62 -16.19
CA ASP A 104 10.54 17.32 -17.19
C ASP A 104 10.75 16.78 -18.61
N SER A 105 11.96 16.28 -18.91
CA SER A 105 12.33 15.74 -20.21
C SER A 105 12.02 14.26 -20.40
N LYS A 106 11.84 13.48 -19.32
CA LYS A 106 11.68 12.03 -19.42
C LYS A 106 10.85 11.45 -18.27
N GLN A 107 9.72 10.87 -18.65
CA GLN A 107 8.79 10.20 -17.74
C GLN A 107 8.96 8.69 -17.79
N TRP A 108 8.83 8.08 -16.62
CA TRP A 108 8.98 6.65 -16.39
C TRP A 108 7.75 6.10 -15.67
N LYS A 109 7.47 4.82 -15.91
CA LYS A 109 6.45 4.04 -15.19
C LYS A 109 7.10 2.82 -14.54
N PRO A 110 6.57 2.32 -13.41
CA PRO A 110 7.07 1.09 -12.83
C PRO A 110 6.68 -0.11 -13.69
N VAL A 111 7.55 -1.11 -13.73
CA VAL A 111 7.32 -2.42 -14.35
C VAL A 111 7.38 -3.52 -13.31
N SER A 112 8.26 -3.38 -12.31
CA SER A 112 8.23 -4.26 -11.16
C SER A 112 8.68 -3.60 -9.88
N LEU A 113 8.20 -4.12 -8.76
CA LEU A 113 8.70 -3.90 -7.42
C LEU A 113 8.91 -5.26 -6.75
N HIS A 114 10.07 -5.46 -6.13
CA HIS A 114 10.35 -6.62 -5.28
C HIS A 114 10.82 -6.10 -3.93
N CYS A 115 10.20 -6.51 -2.83
CA CYS A 115 10.56 -6.01 -1.52
C CYS A 115 10.55 -7.03 -0.40
N HIS A 116 11.26 -6.73 0.67
CA HIS A 116 11.25 -7.47 1.93
C HIS A 116 10.87 -6.55 3.08
N PHE A 117 9.99 -7.05 3.96
CA PHE A 117 9.62 -6.42 5.22
C PHE A 117 10.54 -6.95 6.32
N LEU A 118 11.39 -6.10 6.90
CA LEU A 118 12.40 -6.51 7.87
C LEU A 118 11.95 -6.26 9.32
N HIS A 119 11.30 -5.12 9.55
CA HIS A 119 10.79 -4.72 10.86
C HIS A 119 9.44 -4.01 10.75
N ALA A 120 8.61 -4.14 11.79
CA ALA A 120 7.35 -3.42 11.87
C ALA A 120 7.59 -1.91 12.00
N ALA A 121 7.05 -1.14 11.06
CA ALA A 121 7.14 0.31 11.08
C ALA A 121 6.12 0.93 12.05
N LYS A 122 6.48 2.06 12.66
CA LYS A 122 5.59 2.87 13.52
C LYS A 122 5.09 4.11 12.80
N THR A 123 4.02 4.73 13.29
CA THR A 123 3.50 6.01 12.76
C THR A 123 4.42 7.19 13.05
N ASN A 124 5.24 7.10 14.11
CA ASN A 124 6.20 8.11 14.56
C ASN A 124 7.46 7.40 15.10
N PRO A 125 8.69 7.84 14.76
CA PRO A 125 9.05 8.96 13.88
C PRO A 125 8.87 8.70 12.40
N ARG A 126 9.07 9.76 11.61
CA ARG A 126 8.94 9.74 10.15
C ARG A 126 9.85 8.66 9.53
N LEU A 127 9.43 8.20 8.37
CA LEU A 127 10.09 7.18 7.56
C LEU A 127 10.96 7.86 6.50
N PHE A 128 12.21 7.41 6.37
CA PHE A 128 13.17 7.95 5.41
C PHE A 128 13.44 6.94 4.30
N TYR A 129 13.12 7.30 3.06
CA TYR A 129 13.29 6.48 1.86
C TYR A 129 14.53 6.95 1.12
N LYS A 130 15.62 6.19 1.22
CA LYS A 130 16.87 6.44 0.48
C LYS A 130 16.88 5.64 -0.82
N VAL A 131 17.10 6.32 -1.93
CA VAL A 131 17.05 5.75 -3.28
C VAL A 131 18.45 5.71 -3.89
N THR A 132 18.89 4.53 -4.32
CA THR A 132 20.17 4.33 -5.02
C THR A 132 19.91 3.92 -6.47
N SER A 133 20.60 4.53 -7.43
CA SER A 133 20.59 4.03 -8.82
C SER A 133 21.42 2.76 -8.92
N LEU A 134 20.81 1.66 -9.37
CA LEU A 134 21.53 0.42 -9.69
C LEU A 134 21.86 0.32 -11.18
N LYS A 135 21.02 0.92 -12.04
CA LYS A 135 21.17 0.91 -13.50
C LYS A 135 20.43 2.07 -14.13
N ASP A 136 21.09 2.77 -15.04
CA ASP A 136 20.50 3.83 -15.87
C ASP A 136 20.64 3.45 -17.36
N GLY A 137 19.64 2.73 -17.86
CA GLY A 137 19.56 2.39 -19.28
C GLY A 137 18.70 3.39 -20.05
N LYS A 138 18.75 3.28 -21.38
CA LYS A 138 17.97 4.12 -22.28
C LYS A 138 16.46 3.98 -22.10
N ASN A 139 15.98 2.75 -22.01
CA ASN A 139 14.55 2.41 -21.94
C ASN A 139 14.12 1.86 -20.58
N TYR A 140 15.09 1.39 -19.78
CA TYR A 140 14.85 0.80 -18.47
C TYR A 140 15.89 1.28 -17.48
N CYS A 141 15.47 1.52 -16.25
CA CYS A 141 16.36 1.82 -15.14
C CYS A 141 15.91 1.06 -13.89
N THR A 142 16.81 0.88 -12.94
CA THR A 142 16.56 0.14 -11.70
C THR A 142 17.00 0.96 -10.51
N ARG A 143 16.14 1.02 -9.49
CA ARG A 143 16.34 1.75 -8.24
C ARG A 143 16.27 0.79 -7.07
N GLU A 144 17.23 0.88 -6.17
CA GLU A 144 17.10 0.31 -4.83
C GLU A 144 16.50 1.37 -3.91
N VAL A 145 15.46 1.02 -3.14
CA VAL A 145 14.85 1.90 -2.15
C VAL A 145 14.98 1.25 -0.78
N ASN A 146 15.77 1.87 0.09
CA ASN A 146 15.98 1.44 1.46
C ASN A 146 15.19 2.38 2.39
N LEU A 147 14.32 1.79 3.21
CA LEU A 147 13.48 2.52 4.15
C LEU A 147 14.04 2.42 5.57
N PHE A 148 14.32 3.57 6.17
CA PHE A 148 14.85 3.70 7.50
C PHE A 148 13.84 4.34 8.46
N GLN A 149 13.81 3.83 9.70
CA GLN A 149 13.15 4.48 10.83
C GLN A 149 14.07 4.36 12.05
N ASN A 150 14.40 5.48 12.70
CA ASN A 150 15.41 5.53 13.77
C ASN A 150 16.76 4.91 13.35
N GLU A 151 17.26 5.26 12.16
CA GLU A 151 18.51 4.71 11.59
C GLU A 151 18.52 3.17 11.36
N VAL A 152 17.40 2.48 11.59
CA VAL A 152 17.28 1.04 11.33
C VAL A 152 16.63 0.83 9.97
N LEU A 153 17.23 -0.01 9.13
CA LEU A 153 16.64 -0.46 7.87
C LEU A 153 15.46 -1.38 8.17
N ILE A 154 14.23 -0.93 7.93
CA ILE A 154 13.01 -1.67 8.26
C ILE A 154 12.35 -2.32 7.04
N TYR A 155 12.67 -1.84 5.84
CA TYR A 155 12.11 -2.33 4.59
C TYR A 155 13.09 -2.03 3.46
N LYS A 156 13.13 -2.92 2.47
CA LYS A 156 13.98 -2.78 1.29
C LYS A 156 13.20 -3.18 0.05
N ALA A 157 13.30 -2.38 -1.00
CA ALA A 157 12.73 -2.68 -2.31
C ALA A 157 13.73 -2.47 -3.44
N VAL A 158 13.54 -3.21 -4.53
CA VAL A 158 14.13 -2.94 -5.84
C VAL A 158 13.00 -2.68 -6.80
N VAL A 159 13.02 -1.52 -7.45
CA VAL A 159 11.99 -1.06 -8.39
C VAL A 159 12.62 -0.93 -9.77
N THR A 160 12.05 -1.63 -10.76
CA THR A 160 12.43 -1.47 -12.16
C THR A 160 11.41 -0.57 -12.84
N LEU A 161 11.91 0.44 -13.55
CA LEU A 161 11.11 1.41 -14.28
C LEU A 161 11.40 1.30 -15.78
N GLN A 162 10.40 1.63 -16.58
CA GLN A 162 10.47 1.72 -18.04
C GLN A 162 10.08 3.12 -18.49
N ALA A 163 10.79 3.67 -19.46
CA ALA A 163 10.43 4.93 -20.08
C ALA A 163 9.09 4.79 -20.82
N TYR A 164 8.20 5.78 -20.72
CA TYR A 164 6.95 5.77 -21.48
C TYR A 164 7.21 5.75 -23.00
N ILE A 165 8.23 6.49 -23.44
CA ILE A 165 8.68 6.51 -24.84
C ILE A 165 9.93 5.66 -24.95
N LEU A 166 9.81 4.53 -25.65
CA LEU A 166 10.92 3.61 -25.88
C LEU A 166 11.73 4.05 -27.11
N GLU A 167 13.01 4.26 -26.93
CA GLU A 167 13.91 4.65 -28.00
C GLU A 167 14.56 3.41 -28.65
N GLY A 168 14.47 3.30 -29.97
CA GLY A 168 15.08 2.20 -30.73
C GLY A 168 14.47 0.81 -30.47
N SER A 169 13.32 0.75 -29.79
CA SER A 169 12.61 -0.50 -29.51
C SER A 169 11.52 -0.77 -30.54
N ALA A 170 11.29 -2.05 -30.81
CA ALA A 170 10.26 -2.53 -31.71
C ALA A 170 8.81 -2.42 -31.17
N SER A 171 8.59 -1.71 -30.06
CA SER A 171 7.25 -1.47 -29.49
C SER A 171 6.29 -0.79 -30.47
N ASN A 172 6.83 -0.01 -31.41
CA ASN A 172 6.04 0.69 -32.44
C ASN A 172 6.03 -0.05 -33.79
N HIS A 173 6.52 -1.29 -33.84
CA HIS A 173 6.48 -2.12 -35.04
C HIS A 173 5.32 -3.12 -34.95
N ALA A 174 4.58 -3.29 -36.05
CA ALA A 174 3.54 -4.30 -36.16
C ALA A 174 4.13 -5.71 -35.89
N GLY A 175 3.39 -6.57 -35.18
CA GLY A 175 3.78 -7.95 -34.89
C GLY A 175 4.42 -8.21 -33.53
N GLN A 176 4.39 -7.26 -32.60
CA GLN A 176 4.79 -7.50 -31.20
C GLN A 176 3.86 -8.49 -30.49
N LEU A 177 4.43 -9.30 -29.60
CA LEU A 177 3.67 -10.17 -28.71
C LEU A 177 2.91 -9.33 -27.70
N ASN A 178 1.58 -9.38 -27.75
CA ASN A 178 0.73 -8.70 -26.78
C ASN A 178 -0.46 -9.60 -26.46
N HIS A 179 -0.41 -10.25 -25.30
CA HIS A 179 -1.51 -11.03 -24.75
C HIS A 179 -1.38 -11.09 -23.23
N HIS A 180 -2.49 -11.30 -22.56
CA HIS A 180 -2.54 -11.59 -21.13
C HIS A 180 -3.67 -12.59 -20.88
N ARG A 181 -3.71 -13.14 -19.66
CA ARG A 181 -4.81 -13.99 -19.21
C ARG A 181 -6.12 -13.20 -19.22
N ARG A 182 -7.23 -13.84 -19.60
CA ARG A 182 -8.56 -13.23 -19.49
C ARG A 182 -8.91 -13.00 -18.01
N GLY A 183 -9.40 -11.80 -17.69
CA GLY A 183 -9.94 -11.48 -16.37
C GLY A 183 -11.26 -12.19 -16.06
N PRO A 184 -11.81 -11.99 -14.84
CA PRO A 184 -13.07 -12.59 -14.44
C PRO A 184 -14.24 -12.05 -15.26
N ILE A 185 -15.20 -12.92 -15.59
CA ILE A 185 -16.44 -12.55 -16.29
C ILE A 185 -17.45 -12.06 -15.25
N ILE A 186 -17.88 -10.80 -15.36
CA ILE A 186 -18.91 -10.22 -14.50
C ILE A 186 -20.24 -10.97 -14.67
N GLY A 187 -20.91 -11.29 -13.56
CA GLY A 187 -22.13 -12.09 -13.50
C GLY A 187 -21.91 -13.60 -13.57
N LYS A 188 -20.66 -14.06 -13.81
CA LYS A 188 -20.30 -15.49 -13.79
C LYS A 188 -19.23 -15.80 -12.75
N ASP A 189 -18.07 -15.15 -12.85
CA ASP A 189 -16.91 -15.40 -11.99
C ASP A 189 -16.88 -14.43 -10.78
N ILE A 190 -17.53 -13.27 -10.92
CA ILE A 190 -17.68 -12.23 -9.89
C ILE A 190 -18.98 -11.46 -10.14
N CYS A 191 -19.71 -11.05 -9.10
CA CYS A 191 -20.89 -10.19 -9.24
C CYS A 191 -20.50 -8.76 -9.67
N HIS A 192 -21.45 -7.98 -10.19
CA HIS A 192 -21.21 -6.56 -10.46
C HIS A 192 -20.89 -5.84 -9.14
N PRO A 193 -19.99 -4.83 -9.09
CA PRO A 193 -19.64 -4.13 -7.85
C PRO A 193 -20.84 -3.58 -7.08
N ASP A 194 -21.90 -3.15 -7.76
CA ASP A 194 -23.13 -2.63 -7.13
C ASP A 194 -24.00 -3.71 -6.48
N GLU A 195 -23.80 -4.98 -6.83
CA GLU A 195 -24.47 -6.15 -6.24
C GLU A 195 -23.69 -6.71 -5.04
N MET A 196 -22.48 -6.23 -4.81
CA MET A 196 -21.58 -6.67 -3.76
C MET A 196 -21.61 -5.70 -2.56
N TYR A 197 -21.29 -6.23 -1.38
CA TYR A 197 -21.39 -5.48 -0.15
C TYR A 197 -20.30 -4.43 -0.05
N SER A 198 -20.65 -3.26 0.47
CA SER A 198 -19.61 -2.32 0.91
C SER A 198 -18.75 -2.97 2.00
N GLN A 199 -17.51 -2.51 2.15
CA GLN A 199 -16.66 -2.95 3.25
C GLN A 199 -17.39 -2.80 4.60
N GLU A 200 -18.00 -1.64 4.87
CA GLU A 200 -18.71 -1.39 6.11
C GLU A 200 -19.85 -2.41 6.35
N ASP A 201 -20.70 -2.65 5.35
CA ASP A 201 -21.82 -3.59 5.47
C ASP A 201 -21.34 -5.02 5.69
N ALA A 202 -20.33 -5.46 4.92
CA ALA A 202 -19.74 -6.78 5.06
C ALA A 202 -19.19 -7.00 6.48
N PHE A 203 -18.47 -6.02 7.03
CA PHE A 203 -17.93 -6.07 8.38
C PHE A 203 -19.03 -6.06 9.47
N ARG A 204 -20.09 -5.26 9.30
CA ARG A 204 -21.23 -5.24 10.23
C ARG A 204 -21.94 -6.60 10.27
N ILE A 205 -22.16 -7.20 9.10
CA ILE A 205 -22.78 -8.54 9.00
C ILE A 205 -21.87 -9.59 9.64
N TRP A 206 -20.59 -9.58 9.29
CA TRP A 206 -19.59 -10.47 9.86
C TRP A 206 -19.51 -10.37 11.37
N SER A 207 -19.39 -9.16 11.92
CA SER A 207 -19.31 -8.91 13.37
C SER A 207 -20.51 -9.52 14.10
N LYS A 208 -21.72 -9.36 13.56
CA LYS A 208 -22.95 -9.93 14.13
C LYS A 208 -22.94 -11.47 14.12
N LYS A 209 -22.46 -12.11 13.05
CA LYS A 209 -22.34 -13.58 12.97
C LYS A 209 -21.20 -14.13 13.85
N ALA A 210 -20.12 -13.38 13.94
CA ALA A 210 -18.94 -13.69 14.75
C ALA A 210 -19.22 -13.70 16.26
N MET A 211 -20.34 -13.09 16.72
CA MET A 211 -20.69 -12.96 18.14
C MET A 211 -20.74 -14.27 18.94
N ASN A 212 -20.85 -15.43 18.28
CA ASN A 212 -20.89 -16.73 18.95
C ASN A 212 -19.55 -17.50 18.92
N LYS A 213 -18.45 -16.90 18.45
CA LYS A 213 -17.14 -17.58 18.29
C LYS A 213 -16.10 -17.06 19.31
N LYS A 214 -15.52 -17.96 20.11
CA LYS A 214 -14.56 -17.63 21.20
C LYS A 214 -13.34 -16.83 20.72
N HIS A 215 -12.84 -17.10 19.52
CA HIS A 215 -11.68 -16.39 18.98
C HIS A 215 -12.04 -15.05 18.33
N LEU A 216 -13.33 -14.70 18.23
CA LEU A 216 -13.85 -13.42 17.72
C LEU A 216 -14.50 -12.57 18.83
N GLU A 217 -14.36 -12.96 20.10
CA GLU A 217 -14.94 -12.20 21.22
C GLU A 217 -14.47 -10.75 21.29
N TYR A 218 -13.28 -10.46 20.77
CA TYR A 218 -12.75 -9.10 20.71
C TYR A 218 -13.55 -8.16 19.80
N LEU A 219 -14.40 -8.70 18.92
CA LEU A 219 -15.30 -7.92 18.06
C LEU A 219 -16.66 -7.69 18.72
N LYS A 220 -16.90 -8.25 19.91
CA LYS A 220 -18.19 -8.14 20.59
C LYS A 220 -18.44 -6.71 21.04
N GLY A 221 -19.62 -6.20 20.69
CA GLY A 221 -20.16 -4.96 21.20
C GLY A 221 -19.97 -3.76 20.26
N GLU A 222 -20.83 -2.76 20.46
CA GLU A 222 -20.93 -1.59 19.60
C GLU A 222 -19.62 -0.77 19.52
N ALA A 223 -18.81 -0.79 20.59
CA ALA A 223 -17.53 -0.09 20.62
C ALA A 223 -16.51 -0.69 19.65
N ALA A 224 -16.37 -2.03 19.63
CA ALA A 224 -15.47 -2.71 18.71
C ALA A 224 -15.92 -2.56 17.25
N GLU A 225 -17.24 -2.66 17.00
CA GLU A 225 -17.82 -2.39 15.67
C GLU A 225 -17.48 -0.96 15.20
N LYS A 226 -17.73 0.05 16.04
CA LYS A 226 -17.41 1.46 15.73
C LYS A 226 -15.93 1.68 15.46
N GLU A 227 -15.04 1.05 16.23
CA GLU A 227 -13.60 1.18 16.03
C GLU A 227 -13.14 0.61 14.69
N VAL A 228 -13.63 -0.58 14.32
CA VAL A 228 -13.37 -1.22 13.03
C VAL A 228 -13.85 -0.33 11.89
N ILE A 229 -15.10 0.16 11.96
CA ILE A 229 -15.68 1.03 10.94
C ILE A 229 -14.87 2.33 10.80
N ASN A 230 -14.52 2.99 11.92
CA ASN A 230 -13.73 4.21 11.91
C ASN A 230 -12.32 4.01 11.34
N CYS A 231 -11.73 2.82 11.51
CA CYS A 231 -10.48 2.48 10.85
C CYS A 231 -10.64 2.46 9.33
N TYR A 232 -11.67 1.79 8.83
CA TYR A 232 -11.91 1.66 7.38
C TYR A 232 -12.42 2.94 6.71
N GLN A 233 -13.15 3.78 7.43
CA GLN A 233 -13.57 5.09 6.92
C GLN A 233 -12.37 6.03 6.66
N ARG A 234 -11.23 5.82 7.33
CA ARG A 234 -9.98 6.56 7.09
C ARG A 234 -9.19 6.08 5.87
N GLU A 235 -9.47 4.87 5.36
CA GLU A 235 -8.75 4.29 4.23
C GLU A 235 -8.99 5.12 2.96
N PRO A 236 -8.01 5.27 2.07
CA PRO A 236 -8.19 6.07 0.85
C PRO A 236 -8.91 5.34 -0.29
N CYS A 237 -9.36 4.10 -0.07
CA CYS A 237 -9.99 3.25 -1.07
C CYS A 237 -11.39 2.75 -0.63
N VAL A 238 -12.17 2.27 -1.59
CA VAL A 238 -13.49 1.67 -1.40
C VAL A 238 -13.47 0.26 -1.95
N TRP A 239 -13.92 -0.70 -1.15
CA TRP A 239 -14.02 -2.10 -1.54
C TRP A 239 -15.48 -2.54 -1.69
N ARG A 240 -15.70 -3.46 -2.64
CA ARG A 240 -16.91 -4.27 -2.73
C ARG A 240 -16.54 -5.73 -2.54
N LEU A 241 -17.02 -6.31 -1.45
CA LEU A 241 -16.58 -7.60 -0.96
C LEU A 241 -17.70 -8.64 -1.10
N PRO A 242 -17.35 -9.89 -1.45
CA PRO A 242 -18.30 -10.99 -1.41
C PRO A 242 -18.62 -11.34 0.06
N LEU A 243 -19.87 -11.65 0.39
CA LEU A 243 -20.24 -11.88 1.79
C LEU A 243 -19.67 -13.20 2.30
N GLU A 244 -19.55 -14.19 1.43
CA GLU A 244 -18.92 -15.48 1.68
C GLU A 244 -17.44 -15.35 2.12
N MET A 245 -16.77 -14.22 1.80
CA MET A 245 -15.45 -13.89 2.35
C MET A 245 -15.46 -13.93 3.88
N PHE A 246 -16.55 -13.51 4.50
CA PHE A 246 -16.70 -13.38 5.95
C PHE A 246 -17.65 -14.41 6.56
N ASP A 247 -18.32 -15.22 5.75
CA ASP A 247 -19.41 -16.08 6.18
C ASP A 247 -19.34 -17.40 5.42
N LEU A 248 -18.64 -18.36 6.02
CA LEU A 248 -18.35 -19.65 5.38
C LEU A 248 -19.62 -20.48 5.11
N ASP A 249 -20.74 -20.17 5.75
CA ASP A 249 -22.03 -20.82 5.49
C ASP A 249 -22.57 -20.46 4.09
N LEU A 250 -22.13 -19.33 3.53
CA LEU A 250 -22.52 -18.86 2.19
C LEU A 250 -21.62 -19.39 1.07
N VAL A 251 -20.49 -20.01 1.42
CA VAL A 251 -19.61 -20.63 0.43
C VAL A 251 -20.33 -21.81 -0.22
N SER A 252 -20.28 -21.89 -1.55
CA SER A 252 -20.90 -22.97 -2.31
C SER A 252 -20.29 -24.35 -1.99
N GLU A 253 -21.08 -25.42 -2.10
CA GLU A 253 -20.57 -26.79 -1.90
C GLU A 253 -19.50 -27.16 -2.92
N GLU A 254 -19.59 -26.64 -4.15
CA GLU A 254 -18.58 -26.81 -5.19
C GLU A 254 -17.22 -26.25 -4.72
N GLU A 255 -17.21 -25.01 -4.23
CA GLU A 255 -15.99 -24.36 -3.74
C GLU A 255 -15.42 -25.06 -2.48
N LYS A 256 -16.29 -25.53 -1.58
CA LYS A 256 -15.86 -26.32 -0.40
C LYS A 256 -15.13 -27.61 -0.81
N GLN A 257 -15.52 -28.24 -1.92
CA GLN A 257 -14.88 -29.45 -2.43
C GLN A 257 -13.58 -29.19 -3.19
N MET A 258 -13.34 -27.97 -3.67
CA MET A 258 -12.08 -27.60 -4.31
C MET A 258 -10.91 -27.71 -3.33
N VAL A 259 -9.74 -28.10 -3.83
CA VAL A 259 -8.50 -27.98 -3.04
C VAL A 259 -8.20 -26.48 -2.81
N PRO A 260 -7.66 -26.09 -1.64
CA PRO A 260 -7.42 -24.68 -1.32
C PRO A 260 -6.62 -23.90 -2.38
N SER A 261 -5.70 -24.57 -3.08
CA SER A 261 -4.86 -23.97 -4.12
C SER A 261 -5.59 -23.59 -5.40
N ASP A 262 -6.76 -24.18 -5.65
CA ASP A 262 -7.55 -23.92 -6.86
C ASP A 262 -8.62 -22.84 -6.64
N ARG A 263 -8.96 -22.57 -5.37
CA ARG A 263 -9.93 -21.53 -4.99
C ARG A 263 -9.42 -20.14 -5.34
N THR A 264 -10.34 -19.24 -5.69
CA THR A 264 -10.04 -17.85 -6.02
C THR A 264 -11.04 -16.93 -5.33
N LEU A 265 -10.57 -16.10 -4.41
CA LEU A 265 -11.39 -15.05 -3.81
C LEU A 265 -11.27 -13.79 -4.67
N ARG A 266 -12.39 -13.17 -5.02
CA ARG A 266 -12.41 -11.98 -5.88
C ARG A 266 -13.21 -10.86 -5.25
N TYR A 267 -12.72 -9.64 -5.37
CA TYR A 267 -13.42 -8.45 -4.90
C TYR A 267 -13.10 -7.25 -5.78
N TRP A 268 -13.93 -6.22 -5.69
CA TRP A 268 -13.68 -4.95 -6.38
C TRP A 268 -13.07 -3.92 -5.45
N VAL A 269 -12.26 -3.04 -6.02
CA VAL A 269 -11.64 -1.93 -5.30
C VAL A 269 -11.47 -0.74 -6.24
N LYS A 270 -11.55 0.46 -5.67
CA LYS A 270 -11.17 1.73 -6.30
C LYS A 270 -10.65 2.72 -5.27
N THR A 271 -9.99 3.78 -5.70
CA THR A 271 -9.70 4.94 -4.85
C THR A 271 -10.99 5.69 -4.52
N LYS A 272 -11.08 6.28 -3.32
CA LYS A 272 -12.25 7.07 -2.89
C LYS A 272 -12.45 8.32 -3.74
N GLU A 273 -11.34 8.95 -4.10
CA GLU A 273 -11.29 10.21 -4.80
C GLU A 273 -10.34 10.07 -5.99
N ARG A 274 -10.65 10.78 -7.07
CA ARG A 274 -9.77 10.85 -8.22
C ARG A 274 -8.47 11.54 -7.82
N VAL A 275 -7.34 10.94 -8.21
CA VAL A 275 -6.01 11.49 -7.95
C VAL A 275 -5.74 12.70 -8.84
N SER A 276 -5.01 13.69 -8.32
CA SER A 276 -4.68 14.92 -9.04
C SER A 276 -3.60 14.73 -10.10
N ASP A 277 -2.68 13.77 -9.90
CA ASP A 277 -1.67 13.33 -10.87
C ASP A 277 -1.83 11.82 -11.18
N PRO A 278 -2.71 11.46 -12.13
CA PRO A 278 -2.96 10.05 -12.48
C PRO A 278 -1.72 9.31 -12.98
N THR A 279 -0.85 9.99 -13.74
CA THR A 279 0.33 9.36 -14.37
C THR A 279 1.36 8.84 -13.37
N LEU A 280 1.32 9.40 -12.15
CA LEU A 280 2.12 8.98 -11.02
C LEU A 280 1.30 8.11 -10.05
N PHE A 281 0.13 8.60 -9.62
CA PHE A 281 -0.58 8.02 -8.50
C PHE A 281 -1.46 6.81 -8.85
N ASN A 282 -1.80 6.54 -10.11
CA ASN A 282 -2.44 5.26 -10.47
C ASN A 282 -1.52 4.08 -10.15
N TRP A 283 -0.24 4.18 -10.49
CA TRP A 283 0.75 3.14 -10.18
C TRP A 283 0.99 2.99 -8.67
N VAL A 284 1.03 4.12 -7.96
CA VAL A 284 1.20 4.15 -6.50
C VAL A 284 -0.03 3.58 -5.80
N ALA A 285 -1.24 3.84 -6.31
CA ALA A 285 -2.48 3.27 -5.83
C ALA A 285 -2.51 1.74 -6.02
N LEU A 286 -2.11 1.24 -7.20
CA LEU A 286 -1.99 -0.21 -7.43
C LEU A 286 -1.02 -0.86 -6.43
N ALA A 287 0.12 -0.21 -6.17
CA ALA A 287 1.08 -0.68 -5.18
C ALA A 287 0.49 -0.71 -3.76
N TYR A 288 -0.26 0.32 -3.37
CA TYR A 288 -0.92 0.39 -2.07
C TYR A 288 -1.98 -0.71 -1.90
N ILE A 289 -2.85 -0.85 -2.90
CA ILE A 289 -3.99 -1.78 -2.89
C ILE A 289 -3.53 -3.24 -2.94
N SER A 290 -2.37 -3.51 -3.55
CA SER A 290 -1.85 -4.87 -3.73
C SER A 290 -1.54 -5.66 -2.46
N ASP A 291 -1.37 -5.01 -1.33
CA ASP A 291 -1.19 -5.69 -0.03
C ASP A 291 -2.50 -5.73 0.77
N TYR A 292 -3.55 -5.04 0.31
CA TYR A 292 -4.80 -4.94 1.05
C TYR A 292 -5.61 -6.24 0.93
N PHE A 293 -6.11 -6.74 2.05
CA PHE A 293 -6.73 -8.07 2.20
C PHE A 293 -5.89 -9.27 1.72
N PHE A 294 -4.70 -9.08 1.13
CA PHE A 294 -4.00 -10.12 0.38
C PHE A 294 -3.66 -11.34 1.24
N LEU A 295 -2.79 -11.21 2.25
CA LEU A 295 -2.47 -12.32 3.15
C LEU A 295 -3.68 -12.79 3.97
N SER A 296 -4.59 -11.89 4.35
CA SER A 296 -5.76 -12.23 5.17
C SER A 296 -6.74 -13.17 4.47
N THR A 297 -6.87 -13.08 3.13
CA THR A 297 -7.75 -13.95 2.33
C THR A 297 -7.37 -15.42 2.42
N ASN A 298 -6.13 -15.73 2.82
CA ASN A 298 -5.68 -17.10 3.09
C ASN A 298 -6.61 -17.85 4.05
N MET A 299 -7.24 -17.14 5.00
CA MET A 299 -8.17 -17.78 5.93
C MET A 299 -9.38 -18.33 5.20
N HIS A 300 -10.09 -17.47 4.46
CA HIS A 300 -11.24 -17.88 3.65
C HIS A 300 -10.88 -18.99 2.66
N LEU A 301 -9.75 -18.85 1.95
CA LEU A 301 -9.29 -19.85 0.98
C LEU A 301 -9.03 -21.24 1.62
N ASN A 302 -8.79 -21.29 2.94
CA ASN A 302 -8.64 -22.53 3.70
C ASN A 302 -9.88 -22.90 4.55
N MET A 303 -11.05 -22.32 4.25
CA MET A 303 -12.30 -22.51 5.01
C MET A 303 -12.13 -22.20 6.50
N ARG A 304 -11.41 -21.11 6.79
CA ARG A 304 -11.28 -20.52 8.11
C ARG A 304 -11.86 -19.13 8.10
N GLU A 305 -12.44 -18.75 9.23
CA GLU A 305 -12.98 -17.42 9.43
C GLU A 305 -11.90 -16.35 9.25
N MET A 306 -12.28 -15.21 8.66
CA MET A 306 -11.38 -14.07 8.51
C MET A 306 -10.84 -13.61 9.87
N PHE A 307 -9.60 -13.11 9.88
CA PHE A 307 -8.92 -12.58 11.07
C PHE A 307 -8.77 -13.56 12.25
N THR A 308 -8.67 -14.86 11.96
CA THR A 308 -8.46 -15.91 12.96
C THR A 308 -7.02 -16.44 13.04
N THR A 309 -6.07 -15.68 12.50
CA THR A 309 -4.64 -15.94 12.73
C THR A 309 -4.23 -15.44 14.12
N LYS A 310 -3.49 -16.26 14.87
CA LYS A 310 -2.76 -15.82 16.07
C LYS A 310 -1.68 -14.80 15.72
N PHE A 311 -1.05 -15.01 14.56
CA PHE A 311 0.00 -14.14 14.05
C PHE A 311 0.01 -14.21 12.53
N SER A 312 0.05 -13.05 11.87
CA SER A 312 0.17 -12.94 10.43
C SER A 312 1.02 -11.71 10.06
N VAL A 313 2.02 -11.91 9.21
CA VAL A 313 2.92 -10.82 8.74
C VAL A 313 3.47 -11.17 7.36
N SER A 314 3.56 -10.17 6.48
CA SER A 314 4.23 -10.31 5.18
C SER A 314 5.75 -10.43 5.37
N LEU A 315 6.39 -11.34 4.64
CA LEU A 315 7.85 -11.45 4.60
C LEU A 315 8.41 -10.64 3.43
N ASP A 316 7.80 -10.82 2.26
CA ASP A 316 8.14 -10.15 1.03
C ASP A 316 6.87 -9.71 0.30
N HIS A 317 7.01 -8.91 -0.76
CA HIS A 317 5.92 -8.61 -1.69
C HIS A 317 6.52 -8.25 -3.04
N THR A 318 5.98 -8.83 -4.10
CA THR A 318 6.39 -8.61 -5.47
C THR A 318 5.19 -8.16 -6.28
N ILE A 319 5.39 -7.11 -7.08
CA ILE A 319 4.38 -6.55 -7.98
C ILE A 319 5.00 -6.47 -9.37
N TYR A 320 4.32 -7.02 -10.36
CA TYR A 320 4.58 -6.77 -11.77
C TYR A 320 3.47 -5.85 -12.29
N PHE A 321 3.86 -4.65 -12.70
CA PHE A 321 2.97 -3.64 -13.25
C PHE A 321 2.88 -3.81 -14.77
N ASN A 322 1.68 -4.05 -15.28
CA ASN A 322 1.46 -4.45 -16.66
C ASN A 322 0.80 -3.30 -17.47
N THR A 323 -0.37 -2.87 -17.04
CA THR A 323 -1.20 -1.88 -17.75
C THR A 323 -1.67 -0.80 -16.77
N GLU A 324 -1.54 0.46 -17.17
CA GLU A 324 -2.08 1.56 -16.38
C GLU A 324 -3.61 1.54 -16.48
N ILE A 325 -4.28 1.68 -15.34
CA ILE A 325 -5.73 1.80 -15.26
C ILE A 325 -6.10 3.05 -14.46
N ASP A 326 -7.28 3.63 -14.73
CA ASP A 326 -7.84 4.67 -13.87
C ASP A 326 -8.30 4.03 -12.55
N THR A 327 -7.55 4.30 -11.49
CA THR A 327 -7.83 3.69 -10.18
C THR A 327 -9.03 4.30 -9.46
N SER A 328 -9.62 5.38 -10.00
CA SER A 328 -10.90 5.92 -9.53
C SER A 328 -12.11 5.16 -10.05
N GLU A 329 -11.90 4.25 -11.00
CA GLU A 329 -12.89 3.25 -11.43
C GLU A 329 -12.65 1.91 -10.73
N TYR A 330 -13.72 1.12 -10.57
CA TYR A 330 -13.60 -0.20 -9.95
C TYR A 330 -12.76 -1.14 -10.80
N PHE A 331 -11.76 -1.76 -10.20
CA PHE A 331 -11.02 -2.88 -10.78
C PHE A 331 -11.09 -4.09 -9.85
N SER A 332 -11.03 -5.29 -10.42
CA SER A 332 -11.13 -6.53 -9.65
C SER A 332 -9.75 -6.94 -9.16
N TYR A 333 -9.69 -7.49 -7.96
CA TYR A 333 -8.50 -8.17 -7.44
C TYR A 333 -8.82 -9.63 -7.16
N ASN A 334 -8.08 -10.53 -7.81
CA ASN A 334 -8.34 -11.96 -7.85
C ASN A 334 -7.21 -12.65 -7.09
N VAL A 335 -7.49 -13.23 -5.93
CA VAL A 335 -6.48 -13.70 -4.98
C VAL A 335 -6.56 -15.21 -4.78
N LYS A 336 -5.40 -15.86 -4.74
CA LYS A 336 -5.20 -17.29 -4.53
C LYS A 336 -4.12 -17.55 -3.48
N SER A 337 -4.18 -18.70 -2.84
CA SER A 337 -3.12 -19.25 -1.98
C SER A 337 -2.51 -20.46 -2.68
N LEU A 338 -1.31 -20.33 -3.23
CA LEU A 338 -0.67 -21.40 -4.01
C LEU A 338 -0.14 -22.54 -3.15
N LYS A 339 0.35 -22.21 -1.94
CA LYS A 339 0.91 -23.18 -0.99
C LYS A 339 0.84 -22.61 0.41
N ALA A 340 0.41 -23.43 1.38
CA ALA A 340 0.53 -23.14 2.80
C ALA A 340 1.21 -24.32 3.51
N GLY A 341 2.14 -24.03 4.41
CA GLY A 341 2.89 -25.05 5.17
C GLY A 341 4.04 -24.43 5.96
N GLU A 342 4.45 -25.07 7.05
CA GLU A 342 5.51 -24.56 7.96
C GLU A 342 5.23 -23.14 8.48
N ASN A 343 3.95 -22.81 8.71
CA ASN A 343 3.46 -21.46 9.05
C ASN A 343 3.76 -20.38 7.99
N ARG A 344 4.10 -20.75 6.76
CA ARG A 344 4.24 -19.85 5.61
C ARG A 344 3.10 -20.05 4.63
N THR A 345 2.79 -19.02 3.86
CA THR A 345 1.82 -19.09 2.77
C THR A 345 2.28 -18.24 1.60
N ILE A 346 2.22 -18.80 0.40
CA ILE A 346 2.46 -18.09 -0.86
C ILE A 346 1.12 -17.67 -1.43
N MET A 347 0.91 -16.35 -1.51
CA MET A 347 -0.24 -15.72 -2.12
C MET A 347 0.08 -15.28 -3.55
N PHE A 348 -0.90 -15.39 -4.43
CA PHE A 348 -0.83 -14.94 -5.81
C PHE A 348 -2.06 -14.09 -6.13
N GLY A 349 -1.86 -12.99 -6.86
CA GLY A 349 -2.93 -12.07 -7.17
C GLY A 349 -2.86 -11.50 -8.58
N GLU A 350 -4.02 -11.24 -9.17
CA GLU A 350 -4.18 -10.60 -10.48
C GLU A 350 -5.21 -9.47 -10.38
N MET A 351 -4.83 -8.28 -10.86
CA MET A 351 -5.69 -7.09 -10.89
C MET A 351 -6.17 -6.82 -12.31
N TYR A 352 -7.48 -6.69 -12.52
CA TYR A 352 -8.05 -6.42 -13.84
C TYR A 352 -8.95 -5.18 -13.83
N GLY A 353 -8.73 -4.27 -14.77
CA GLY A 353 -9.66 -3.18 -15.07
C GLY A 353 -11.02 -3.70 -15.56
N GLN A 354 -12.04 -2.85 -15.60
CA GLN A 354 -13.38 -3.24 -16.09
C GLN A 354 -13.39 -3.67 -17.56
N ASP A 355 -12.45 -3.14 -18.34
CA ASP A 355 -12.19 -3.52 -19.73
C ASP A 355 -11.48 -4.88 -19.87
N GLY A 356 -11.19 -5.54 -18.75
CA GLY A 356 -10.52 -6.83 -18.68
C GLY A 356 -9.00 -6.77 -18.85
N GLN A 357 -8.40 -5.58 -18.96
CA GLN A 357 -6.94 -5.43 -19.05
C GLN A 357 -6.28 -5.85 -17.73
N LEU A 358 -5.25 -6.68 -17.82
CA LEU A 358 -4.45 -7.06 -16.66
C LEU A 358 -3.57 -5.87 -16.25
N ALA A 359 -3.90 -5.24 -15.12
CA ALA A 359 -3.22 -4.07 -14.60
C ALA A 359 -1.95 -4.45 -13.84
N ALA A 360 -2.02 -5.48 -12.99
CA ALA A 360 -0.88 -5.93 -12.20
C ALA A 360 -1.00 -7.42 -11.81
N THR A 361 0.16 -8.03 -11.54
CA THR A 361 0.28 -9.37 -10.96
C THR A 361 1.11 -9.30 -9.69
N THR A 362 0.70 -10.00 -8.64
CA THR A 362 1.29 -9.89 -7.31
C THR A 362 1.64 -11.25 -6.73
N VAL A 363 2.78 -11.35 -6.04
CA VAL A 363 3.19 -12.55 -5.29
C VAL A 363 3.71 -12.12 -3.92
N GLN A 364 3.30 -12.80 -2.87
CA GLN A 364 3.73 -12.54 -1.49
C GLN A 364 3.87 -13.85 -0.73
N GLU A 365 4.99 -14.04 -0.04
CA GLU A 365 5.10 -15.00 1.05
C GLU A 365 4.84 -14.29 2.39
N GLY A 366 3.96 -14.86 3.19
CA GLY A 366 3.66 -14.37 4.54
C GLY A 366 3.76 -15.48 5.57
N LEU A 367 4.09 -15.11 6.80
CA LEU A 367 3.87 -15.97 7.95
C LEU A 367 2.39 -15.93 8.32
N SER A 368 1.80 -17.09 8.57
CA SER A 368 0.42 -17.24 9.02
C SER A 368 0.33 -18.37 10.03
N VAL A 369 0.32 -18.01 11.31
CA VAL A 369 0.11 -18.93 12.43
C VAL A 369 -1.36 -18.85 12.83
N VAL A 370 -2.09 -19.93 12.63
CA VAL A 370 -3.51 -20.05 12.98
C VAL A 370 -3.67 -20.51 14.43
N PHE A 371 -4.83 -20.25 15.04
CA PHE A 371 -5.21 -20.98 16.24
C PHE A 371 -5.45 -22.46 15.88
N THR A 372 -4.78 -23.34 16.61
CA THR A 372 -5.11 -24.77 16.73
C THR A 372 -5.85 -24.91 18.06
N ASP A 373 -6.88 -25.75 18.10
CA ASP A 373 -7.79 -25.93 19.25
C ASP A 373 -7.09 -26.07 20.62
#